data_AF-L8GK74-F1
#
_entry.id   AF-L8GK74-F1
#
_cell.length_a   1.000
_cell.length_b   1.000
_cell.length_c   1.000
_cell.angle_alpha   90.00
_cell.angle_beta   90.00
_cell.angle_gamma   90.00
#
_symmetry.space_group_name_H-M   'P 1'
#
loop_
_entity.id
_entity.type
_entity.pdbx_description
1 polymer ?
#
loop_
_entity_poly.entity_id
_entity_poly.type
_entity_poly.pdbx_seq_one_letter_code
_entity_poly.pdbx_strand_id
1 'polypeptide(L)'
;MSAFSPAFAALWDLTATDPWVNITGIQDHVTNTGTAGSAQALYVKNTPYSMGYTTRYVADQIGAKYALMKNKAGTTVDSTIAAVESALNEVTDNLESDYLGLEVINGNNSASWPICMVSFVLVNVSNNLPDCSYIRA
;
A
#
# COMPACT_ATOMS: atom_id res chain seq x y z
N MET A 1 11.65 10.89 10.77
CA MET A 1 12.86 10.56 9.97
C MET A 1 13.75 9.46 10.56
N SER A 2 13.50 8.99 11.79
CA SER A 2 14.26 7.90 12.42
C SER A 2 14.18 6.53 11.72
N ALA A 3 13.30 6.38 10.71
CA ALA A 3 13.16 5.15 9.93
C ALA A 3 14.12 5.07 8.73
N PHE A 4 14.78 6.17 8.36
CA PHE A 4 15.73 6.21 7.26
C PHE A 4 17.17 6.17 7.77
N SER A 5 18.09 5.66 6.95
CA SER A 5 19.51 5.81 7.26
C SER A 5 19.86 7.30 7.32
N PRO A 6 20.85 7.71 8.14
CA PRO A 6 21.24 9.12 8.26
C PRO A 6 21.58 9.76 6.91
N ALA A 7 22.21 8.99 6.01
CA ALA A 7 22.54 9.45 4.66
C ALA A 7 21.29 9.71 3.80
N PHE A 8 20.30 8.82 3.84
CA PHE A 8 19.07 9.00 3.09
C PHE A 8 18.21 10.13 3.67
N ALA A 9 18.14 10.25 5.00
CA ALA A 9 17.43 11.34 5.67
C ALA A 9 17.96 12.71 5.23
N ALA A 10 19.29 12.88 5.19
CA ALA A 10 19.93 14.12 4.73
C ALA A 10 19.61 14.46 3.27
N LEU A 11 19.58 13.46 2.37
CA LEU A 11 19.18 13.64 0.97
C LEU A 11 17.70 13.98 0.81
N TRP A 12 16.84 13.34 1.60
CA TRP A 12 15.40 13.61 1.60
C TRP A 12 15.10 15.02 2.11
N ASP A 13 15.72 15.48 3.19
CA ASP A 13 15.53 16.83 3.73
C ASP A 13 15.86 17.95 2.72
N LEU A 14 16.81 17.70 1.82
CA LEU A 14 17.19 18.65 0.77
C LEU A 14 16.16 18.75 -0.37
N THR A 15 15.31 17.74 -0.54
CA THR A 15 14.47 17.57 -1.75
C THR A 15 12.98 17.40 -1.44
N ALA A 16 12.60 17.23 -0.15
CA ALA A 16 11.24 16.95 0.30
C ALA A 16 10.22 18.07 0.06
N THR A 17 10.68 19.28 -0.27
CA THR A 17 9.81 20.45 -0.54
C THR A 17 9.60 20.73 -2.02
N ASP A 18 10.16 19.92 -2.92
CA ASP A 18 9.95 20.12 -4.35
C ASP A 18 8.48 19.86 -4.72
N PRO A 19 7.80 20.82 -5.38
CA PRO A 19 6.39 20.68 -5.71
C PRO A 19 6.19 19.54 -6.71
N TRP A 20 5.08 18.80 -6.59
CA TRP A 20 4.74 17.64 -7.43
C TRP A 20 4.82 17.91 -8.95
N VAL A 21 4.60 19.16 -9.38
CA VAL A 21 4.73 19.60 -10.78
C VAL A 21 6.18 19.60 -11.29
N ASN A 22 7.17 19.56 -10.39
CA ASN A 22 8.60 19.46 -10.69
C ASN A 22 9.14 18.03 -10.54
N ILE A 23 8.30 17.04 -10.20
CA ILE A 23 8.61 15.63 -10.40
C ILE A 23 8.40 15.32 -11.89
N THR A 24 9.09 16.04 -12.76
CA THR A 24 9.42 15.50 -14.08
C THR A 24 10.37 14.36 -13.77
N GLY A 25 10.06 13.13 -14.21
CA GLY A 25 10.90 11.98 -13.93
C GLY A 25 12.34 12.31 -14.32
N ILE A 26 13.18 12.64 -13.32
CA ILE A 26 14.59 12.87 -13.55
C ILE A 26 15.06 11.54 -14.12
N GLN A 27 15.55 11.57 -15.36
CA GLN A 27 16.12 10.41 -16.00
C GLN A 27 17.07 9.74 -14.99
N ASP A 28 16.82 8.46 -14.70
CA ASP A 28 17.50 7.61 -13.70
C ASP A 28 16.98 7.60 -12.25
N HIS A 29 15.95 8.36 -11.87
CA HIS A 29 15.39 8.35 -10.50
C HIS A 29 13.97 7.76 -10.40
N VAL A 30 13.28 7.59 -11.53
CA VAL A 30 11.99 6.89 -11.61
C VAL A 30 12.05 5.94 -12.80
N THR A 31 12.00 4.64 -12.53
CA THR A 31 12.00 3.61 -13.59
C THR A 31 10.62 2.99 -13.73
N ASN A 32 10.04 3.08 -14.93
CA ASN A 32 8.83 2.35 -15.26
C ASN A 32 9.20 0.88 -15.50
N THR A 33 8.82 0.01 -14.56
CA THR A 33 9.06 -1.44 -14.65
C THR A 33 8.00 -2.17 -15.48
N GLY A 34 7.03 -1.45 -16.05
CA GLY A 34 5.99 -1.93 -16.96
C GLY A 34 4.87 -2.73 -16.29
N THR A 35 5.17 -3.51 -15.25
CA THR A 35 4.20 -4.34 -14.54
C THR A 35 4.33 -4.15 -13.02
N ALA A 36 3.24 -3.72 -12.38
CA ALA A 36 3.14 -3.64 -10.93
C ALA A 36 3.23 -5.03 -10.29
N GLY A 37 3.71 -5.10 -9.04
CA GLY A 37 3.84 -6.36 -8.31
C GLY A 37 5.25 -6.93 -8.33
N SER A 38 5.42 -8.18 -8.74
CA SER A 38 6.70 -8.92 -8.58
C SER A 38 7.85 -8.33 -9.39
N ALA A 39 7.61 -7.81 -10.60
CA ALA A 39 8.65 -7.19 -11.43
C ALA A 39 9.20 -5.90 -10.79
N GLN A 40 8.31 -5.02 -10.33
CA GLN A 40 8.69 -3.82 -9.59
C GLN A 40 9.45 -4.16 -8.30
N ALA A 41 8.94 -5.11 -7.52
CA ALA A 41 9.58 -5.51 -6.27
C ALA A 41 10.96 -6.15 -6.49
N LEU A 42 11.13 -6.94 -7.57
CA LEU A 42 12.41 -7.52 -7.95
C LEU A 42 13.41 -6.47 -8.44
N TYR A 43 12.96 -5.47 -9.20
CA TYR A 43 13.78 -4.33 -9.59
C TYR A 43 14.31 -3.59 -8.36
N VAL A 44 13.42 -3.29 -7.39
CA VAL A 44 13.80 -2.62 -6.14
C VAL A 44 14.80 -3.46 -5.35
N LYS A 45 14.57 -4.78 -5.26
CA LYS A 45 15.48 -5.71 -4.57
C LYS A 45 16.89 -5.71 -5.18
N ASN A 46 16.99 -5.63 -6.51
CA ASN A 46 18.26 -5.74 -7.23
C ASN A 46 18.95 -4.39 -7.50
N THR A 47 18.28 -3.28 -7.20
CA THR A 47 18.78 -1.91 -7.43
C THR A 47 19.10 -1.25 -6.08
N PRO A 48 20.37 -1.14 -5.68
CA PRO A 48 20.76 -0.45 -4.46
C PRO A 48 20.20 0.97 -4.40
N TYR A 49 19.83 1.42 -3.19
CA TYR A 49 19.28 2.76 -2.92
C TYR A 49 17.95 3.08 -3.63
N SER A 50 17.23 2.06 -4.11
CA SER A 50 15.87 2.22 -4.63
C SER A 50 14.82 1.92 -3.57
N MET A 51 13.61 2.45 -3.78
CA MET A 51 12.44 2.20 -2.93
C MET A 51 11.20 2.07 -3.80
N GLY A 52 10.26 1.24 -3.35
CA GLY A 52 8.95 1.10 -3.97
C GLY A 52 7.92 0.63 -2.95
N TYR A 53 6.69 0.46 -3.42
CA TYR A 53 5.60 -0.11 -2.63
C TYR A 53 5.09 -1.37 -3.30
N THR A 54 4.68 -2.36 -2.51
CA THR A 54 4.07 -3.60 -2.96
C THR A 54 3.28 -4.21 -1.82
N THR A 55 2.52 -5.27 -2.08
CA THR A 55 1.84 -6.01 -1.02
C THR A 55 2.84 -6.82 -0.21
N ARG A 56 2.55 -7.01 1.08
CA ARG A 56 3.38 -7.82 1.98
C ARG A 56 3.67 -9.21 1.41
N TYR A 57 2.64 -9.84 0.83
CA TYR A 57 2.75 -11.14 0.16
C TYR A 57 3.86 -11.19 -0.90
N VAL A 58 3.92 -10.20 -1.81
CA VAL A 58 4.94 -10.16 -2.87
C VAL A 58 6.33 -9.97 -2.26
N ALA A 59 6.47 -9.11 -1.25
CA ALA A 59 7.75 -8.88 -0.59
C ALA A 59 8.30 -10.17 0.06
N ASP A 60 7.44 -10.92 0.75
CA ASP A 60 7.81 -12.21 1.36
C ASP A 60 8.21 -13.24 0.28
N GLN A 61 7.43 -13.37 -0.80
CA GLN A 61 7.71 -14.32 -1.89
C GLN A 61 9.09 -14.17 -2.50
N ILE A 62 9.55 -12.92 -2.67
CA ILE A 62 10.85 -12.64 -3.27
C ILE A 62 11.96 -12.43 -2.24
N GLY A 63 11.66 -12.52 -0.94
CA GLY A 63 12.60 -12.22 0.14
C GLY A 63 13.15 -10.79 0.08
N ALA A 64 12.31 -9.82 -0.27
CA ALA A 64 12.66 -8.40 -0.20
C ALA A 64 12.51 -7.88 1.23
N LYS A 65 13.42 -6.99 1.63
CA LYS A 65 13.25 -6.25 2.88
C LYS A 65 12.14 -5.22 2.69
N TYR A 66 11.35 -5.00 3.73
CA TYR A 66 10.30 -3.99 3.78
C TYR A 66 10.46 -3.17 5.07
N ALA A 67 9.88 -1.97 5.08
CA ALA A 67 9.98 -1.06 6.22
C ALA A 67 8.88 -1.32 7.25
N LEU A 68 9.20 -1.12 8.52
CA LEU A 68 8.19 -0.87 9.55
C LEU A 68 7.71 0.58 9.42
N MET A 69 6.42 0.84 9.65
CA MET A 69 5.83 2.15 9.43
C MET A 69 5.19 2.71 10.69
N LYS A 70 5.26 4.03 10.84
CA LYS A 70 4.63 4.74 11.94
C LYS A 70 3.18 5.06 11.59
N ASN A 71 2.24 4.63 12.42
CA ASN A 71 0.82 4.98 12.28
C ASN A 71 0.49 6.32 12.94
N LYS A 72 -0.78 6.74 12.84
CA LYS A 72 -1.27 8.01 13.40
C LYS A 72 -1.14 8.11 14.91
N ALA A 73 -1.28 6.99 15.63
CA ALA A 73 -1.02 6.92 17.08
C ALA A 73 0.46 7.13 17.43
N GLY A 74 1.33 7.13 16.43
CA GLY A 74 2.76 7.35 16.58
C GLY A 74 3.55 6.08 16.91
N THR A 75 2.96 4.90 16.74
CA THR A 75 3.61 3.61 16.98
C THR A 75 4.23 3.08 15.69
N THR A 76 5.45 2.54 15.77
CA THR A 76 6.07 1.80 14.67
C THR A 76 5.51 0.38 14.63
N VAL A 77 4.89 -0.01 13.52
CA VAL A 77 4.14 -1.25 13.34
C VAL A 77 4.73 -2.07 12.19
N ASP A 78 4.63 -3.40 12.26
CA ASP A 78 4.90 -4.32 11.14
C ASP A 78 3.58 -4.70 10.45
N SER A 79 3.63 -4.95 9.15
CA SER A 79 2.52 -5.34 8.26
C SER A 79 2.04 -6.78 8.48
N THR A 80 1.78 -7.15 9.73
CA THR A 80 1.26 -8.47 10.12
C THR A 80 -0.25 -8.57 9.87
N ILE A 81 -0.77 -9.81 9.82
CA ILE A 81 -2.22 -10.07 9.73
C ILE A 81 -2.96 -9.34 10.87
N ALA A 82 -2.49 -9.47 12.11
CA ALA A 82 -3.11 -8.83 13.27
C ALA A 82 -3.11 -7.29 13.18
N ALA A 83 -2.07 -6.68 12.61
CA ALA A 83 -2.00 -5.23 12.42
C ALA A 83 -2.96 -4.74 11.32
N VAL A 84 -3.20 -5.55 10.28
CA VAL A 84 -4.20 -5.28 9.24
C VAL A 84 -5.62 -5.46 9.80
N GLU A 85 -5.87 -6.51 10.59
CA GLU A 85 -7.15 -6.73 11.29
C GLU A 85 -7.46 -5.57 12.24
N SER A 86 -6.46 -5.10 13.01
CA SER A 86 -6.60 -3.91 13.85
C SER A 86 -7.04 -2.68 13.05
N ALA A 87 -6.50 -2.48 11.86
CA ALA A 87 -6.85 -1.34 11.00
C ALA A 87 -8.25 -1.49 10.38
N LEU A 88 -8.62 -2.70 9.95
CA LEU A 88 -9.94 -2.98 9.40
C LEU A 88 -11.04 -2.77 10.44
N ASN A 89 -10.84 -3.24 11.67
CA ASN A 89 -11.81 -3.10 12.76
C ASN A 89 -12.13 -1.63 13.11
N GLU A 90 -11.29 -0.67 12.72
CA GLU A 90 -11.59 0.76 12.92
C GLU A 90 -12.65 1.30 11.97
N VAL A 91 -12.89 0.61 10.85
CA VAL A 91 -13.75 1.12 9.78
C VAL A 91 -14.84 0.14 9.35
N THR A 92 -14.91 -1.06 9.93
CA THR A 92 -15.96 -2.05 9.62
C THR A 92 -17.36 -1.52 9.86
N ASP A 93 -17.54 -0.64 10.86
CA ASP A 93 -18.83 -0.03 11.16
C ASP A 93 -19.29 0.97 10.09
N ASN A 94 -18.40 1.37 9.16
CA ASN A 94 -18.72 2.23 8.02
C ASN A 94 -19.14 1.44 6.76
N LEU A 95 -19.21 0.10 6.85
CA LEU A 95 -19.70 -0.72 5.75
C LEU A 95 -21.21 -0.60 5.65
N GLU A 96 -21.68 -0.03 4.55
CA GLU A 96 -23.10 0.12 4.25
C GLU A 96 -23.52 -0.81 3.10
N SER A 97 -24.79 -1.22 3.09
CA SER A 97 -25.29 -2.20 2.11
C SER A 97 -25.25 -1.71 0.65
N ASP A 98 -25.22 -0.40 0.44
CA ASP A 98 -25.19 0.27 -0.86
C ASP A 98 -23.83 0.89 -1.20
N TYR A 99 -22.89 0.92 -0.24
CA TYR A 99 -21.56 1.45 -0.43
C TYR A 99 -20.50 0.62 0.31
N LEU A 100 -19.68 -0.09 -0.47
CA LEU A 100 -18.59 -0.91 0.06
C LEU A 100 -17.26 -0.15 0.19
N GLY A 101 -17.22 1.14 -0.16
CA GLY A 101 -15.99 1.91 -0.09
C GLY A 101 -15.52 2.09 1.35
N LEU A 102 -14.36 1.55 1.67
CA LEU A 102 -13.73 1.70 2.98
C LEU A 102 -12.38 2.40 2.83
N GLU A 103 -12.19 3.49 3.59
CA GLU A 103 -10.88 4.13 3.73
C GLU A 103 -10.12 3.50 4.90
N VAL A 104 -9.29 2.50 4.60
CA VAL A 104 -8.45 1.79 5.60
C VAL A 104 -7.02 2.35 5.59
N ILE A 105 -6.87 3.66 5.80
CA ILE A 105 -5.57 4.34 5.73
C ILE A 105 -5.31 5.09 7.04
N ASN A 106 -4.12 4.87 7.60
CA ASN A 106 -3.56 5.61 8.73
C ASN A 106 -4.51 5.72 9.95
N GLY A 107 -5.04 4.57 10.39
CA GLY A 107 -5.93 4.45 11.55
C GLY A 107 -5.33 4.95 12.87
N ASN A 108 -6.22 5.18 13.84
CA ASN A 108 -5.92 5.72 15.17
C ASN A 108 -5.46 4.65 16.17
N ASN A 109 -5.70 3.35 15.93
CA ASN A 109 -5.25 2.32 16.88
C ASN A 109 -3.73 2.16 16.81
N SER A 110 -3.08 2.03 17.97
CA SER A 110 -1.63 1.89 18.08
C SER A 110 -1.07 0.63 17.41
N ALA A 111 -1.87 -0.42 17.28
CA ALA A 111 -1.49 -1.66 16.61
C ALA A 111 -1.77 -1.66 15.10
N SER A 112 -2.45 -0.64 14.56
CA SER A 112 -2.90 -0.63 13.16
C SER A 112 -1.76 -0.35 12.19
N TRP A 113 -1.72 -1.13 11.11
CA TRP A 113 -0.85 -0.87 9.98
C TRP A 113 -1.38 0.32 9.16
N PRO A 114 -0.54 1.33 8.82
CA PRO A 114 -1.02 2.58 8.24
C PRO A 114 -1.43 2.53 6.76
N ILE A 115 -1.11 1.47 6.01
CA ILE A 115 -1.43 1.37 4.58
C ILE A 115 -2.08 0.01 4.30
N CYS A 116 -3.41 -0.05 4.42
CA CYS A 116 -4.17 -1.24 4.08
C CYS A 116 -4.91 -1.05 2.75
N MET A 117 -5.25 -2.17 2.11
CA MET A 117 -6.05 -2.20 0.88
C MET A 117 -7.20 -3.17 1.10
N VAL A 118 -8.38 -2.79 0.58
CA VAL A 118 -9.53 -3.69 0.43
C VAL A 118 -9.64 -4.07 -1.04
N SER A 119 -9.74 -5.36 -1.32
CA SER A 119 -9.98 -5.86 -2.68
C SER A 119 -11.48 -5.91 -2.95
N PHE A 120 -11.91 -5.31 -4.06
CA PHE A 120 -13.31 -5.31 -4.47
C PHE A 120 -13.53 -6.25 -5.65
N VAL A 121 -14.63 -7.01 -5.60
CA VAL A 121 -15.14 -7.73 -6.76
C VAL A 121 -16.21 -6.87 -7.40
N LEU A 122 -15.97 -6.44 -8.64
CA LEU A 122 -16.93 -5.69 -9.43
C LEU A 122 -17.74 -6.67 -10.29
N VAL A 123 -19.04 -6.75 -10.03
CA VAL A 123 -19.97 -7.58 -10.78
C VAL A 123 -20.91 -6.67 -11.54
N ASN A 124 -21.03 -6.88 -12.85
CA ASN A 124 -22.07 -6.20 -13.61
C ASN A 124 -23.43 -6.81 -13.23
N VAL A 125 -24.37 -5.98 -12.78
CA VAL A 125 -25.71 -6.41 -12.35
C VAL A 125 -26.75 -6.29 -13.46
N SER A 126 -26.44 -5.60 -14.56
CA SER A 126 -27.28 -5.45 -15.74
C SER A 126 -26.87 -6.40 -16.85
N ASN A 127 -26.76 -7.69 -16.53
CA ASN A 127 -26.43 -8.73 -17.49
C ASN A 127 -27.69 -9.53 -17.84
N ASN A 128 -28.03 -9.58 -19.12
CA ASN A 128 -29.01 -10.53 -19.64
C ASN A 128 -28.31 -11.90 -19.81
N LEU A 129 -27.88 -12.50 -18.69
CA LEU A 129 -27.24 -13.81 -18.73
C LEU A 129 -28.25 -14.87 -19.19
N PRO A 130 -27.89 -15.77 -20.12
CA PRO A 130 -28.81 -16.78 -20.66
C PRO A 130 -29.31 -17.76 -19.60
N ASP A 131 -28.53 -17.95 -18.54
CA ASP A 131 -28.90 -18.75 -17.39
C ASP A 131 -29.44 -17.81 -16.31
N CYS A 132 -30.74 -17.92 -15.99
CA CYS A 132 -31.36 -17.22 -14.85
C CYS A 132 -30.83 -17.71 -13.48
N SER A 133 -29.58 -18.17 -13.42
CA SER A 133 -28.84 -18.52 -12.21
C SER A 133 -28.52 -17.22 -11.48
N TYR A 134 -29.30 -16.91 -10.45
CA TYR A 134 -28.90 -15.85 -9.53
C TYR A 134 -27.51 -16.15 -8.97
N ILE A 135 -26.63 -15.15 -8.95
CA ILE A 135 -25.41 -15.20 -8.14
C ILE A 135 -25.90 -15.24 -6.69
N ARG A 136 -25.76 -16.39 -6.03
CA ARG A 136 -26.03 -16.52 -4.60
C ARG A 136 -24.81 -15.95 -3.86
N ALA A 137 -25.02 -14.88 -3.10
CA ALA A 137 -24.07 -14.36 -2.12
C ALA A 137 -23.96 -15.32 -0.93
#